data_AF-A0AAV0VYD7-F1
#
_entry.id   AF-A0AAV0VYD7-F1
#
_cell.length_a   1.000
_cell.length_b   1.000
_cell.length_c   1.000
_cell.angle_alpha   90.00
_cell.angle_beta   90.00
_cell.angle_gamma   90.00
#
_symmetry.space_group_name_H-M   'P 1'
#
loop_
_entity.id
_entity.type
_entity.pdbx_description
1 polymer ?
#
loop_
_entity_poly.entity_id
_entity_poly.type
_entity_poly.pdbx_seq_one_letter_code
_entity_poly.pdbx_strand_id
1 'polypeptide(L)'
;MTKVQRMLNGESAMTHAILLTGVNNGNATKWRVENSWSEERHEKGYLMMTTDLFKEFVLEVVVDKSLLSEEVLSVFQQESQVLPVWNPIGTLA
;
A
#
# COMPACT_ATOMS: atom_id res chain seq x y z
N MET A 1 3.55 -6.20 -18.04
CA MET A 1 2.26 -5.48 -17.90
C MET A 1 2.43 -4.33 -16.94
N THR A 2 1.81 -3.17 -17.21
CA THR A 2 1.80 -2.02 -16.29
C THR A 2 0.93 -2.32 -15.06
N LYS A 3 1.11 -1.57 -13.96
CA LYS A 3 0.28 -1.71 -12.76
C LYS A 3 -1.23 -1.65 -13.06
N VAL A 4 -1.65 -0.71 -13.90
CA VAL A 4 -3.05 -0.59 -14.34
C VAL A 4 -3.50 -1.82 -15.14
N GLN A 5 -2.69 -2.31 -16.07
CA GLN A 5 -3.03 -3.50 -16.85
C GLN A 5 -3.20 -4.74 -15.96
N ARG A 6 -2.34 -4.91 -14.93
CA ARG A 6 -2.47 -6.02 -13.98
C ARG A 6 -3.77 -5.95 -13.17
N MET A 7 -4.15 -4.75 -12.73
CA MET A 7 -5.41 -4.53 -11.98
C MET A 7 -6.64 -4.79 -12.84
N LEU A 8 -6.67 -4.27 -14.06
CA LEU A 8 -7.84 -4.41 -14.96
C LEU A 8 -8.02 -5.85 -15.47
N ASN A 9 -6.93 -6.60 -15.62
CA ASN A 9 -6.96 -7.98 -16.09
C ASN A 9 -7.07 -9.00 -14.94
N GLY A 10 -7.19 -8.56 -13.69
CA GLY A 10 -7.32 -9.44 -12.52
C GLY A 10 -6.04 -10.18 -12.11
N GLU A 11 -4.88 -9.77 -12.62
CA GLU A 11 -3.57 -10.35 -12.24
C GLU A 11 -3.08 -9.80 -10.89
N SER A 12 -3.49 -8.59 -10.52
CA SER A 12 -3.11 -7.92 -9.28
C SER A 12 -4.33 -7.31 -8.59
N ALA A 13 -4.36 -7.41 -7.26
CA ALA A 13 -5.34 -6.77 -6.38
C ALA A 13 -4.72 -6.59 -4.98
N MET A 14 -5.38 -5.89 -4.07
CA MET A 14 -4.97 -5.88 -2.66
C MET A 14 -5.32 -7.23 -2.03
N THR A 15 -4.35 -7.86 -1.37
CA THR A 15 -4.52 -9.21 -0.81
C THR A 15 -4.10 -9.36 0.64
N HIS A 16 -3.32 -8.41 1.18
CA HIS A 16 -2.76 -8.52 2.52
C HIS A 16 -2.42 -7.14 3.07
N ALA A 17 -2.64 -6.95 4.38
CA ALA A 17 -2.25 -5.76 5.11
C ALA A 17 -0.95 -6.01 5.90
N ILE A 18 -0.04 -5.04 5.85
CA ILE A 18 1.28 -5.08 6.50
C ILE A 18 1.55 -3.74 7.21
N LEU A 19 2.54 -3.71 8.11
CA LEU A 19 2.95 -2.48 8.80
C LEU A 19 4.34 -2.02 8.37
N LEU A 20 4.46 -0.77 7.93
CA LEU A 20 5.76 -0.15 7.65
C LEU A 20 6.35 0.40 8.94
N THR A 21 7.52 -0.13 9.36
CA THR A 21 8.16 0.21 10.65
C THR A 21 9.49 0.94 10.51
N GLY A 22 9.95 1.13 9.27
CA GLY A 22 11.18 1.88 9.02
C GLY A 22 11.45 2.07 7.53
N VAL A 23 12.33 3.02 7.25
CA VAL A 23 12.80 3.34 5.91
C VAL A 23 14.29 3.66 6.00
N ASN A 24 15.09 3.33 4.98
CA ASN A 24 16.50 3.66 5.01
C ASN A 24 16.73 5.17 4.85
N ASN A 25 17.60 5.72 5.70
CA ASN A 25 17.92 7.15 5.71
C ASN A 25 18.50 7.63 4.38
N GLY A 26 18.10 8.83 3.97
CA GLY A 26 18.69 9.59 2.86
C GLY A 26 17.97 9.45 1.51
N ASN A 27 17.43 8.27 1.17
CA ASN A 27 16.87 8.04 -0.18
C ASN A 27 15.62 7.14 -0.26
N ALA A 28 15.07 6.68 0.86
CA ALA A 28 13.87 5.82 0.90
C ALA A 28 13.85 4.77 -0.21
N THR A 29 14.92 3.96 -0.31
CA THR A 29 15.08 2.90 -1.30
C THR A 29 14.60 1.54 -0.81
N LYS A 30 14.47 1.38 0.52
CA LYS A 30 14.05 0.16 1.20
C LYS A 30 13.19 0.49 2.42
N TRP A 31 12.15 -0.31 2.61
CA TRP A 31 11.19 -0.24 3.69
C TRP A 31 11.30 -1.49 4.55
N ARG A 32 11.31 -1.30 5.87
CA ARG A 32 11.15 -2.39 6.83
C ARG A 32 9.66 -2.63 7.03
N VAL A 33 9.26 -3.87 6.86
CA VAL A 33 7.87 -4.30 6.92
C VAL A 33 7.73 -5.30 8.05
N GLU A 34 6.83 -5.06 8.98
CA GLU A 34 6.38 -6.03 9.96
C GLU A 34 5.19 -6.82 9.38
N ASN A 35 5.28 -8.14 9.46
CA ASN A 35 4.26 -9.06 8.95
C ASN A 35 3.65 -9.88 10.09
N SER A 36 2.49 -10.49 9.86
CA SER A 36 1.67 -11.19 10.86
C SER A 36 1.74 -12.72 10.74
N TRP A 37 2.79 -13.28 10.12
CA TRP A 37 2.89 -14.71 9.79
C TRP A 37 3.80 -15.53 10.74
N SER A 38 3.99 -15.10 11.99
CA SER A 38 4.95 -15.64 12.99
C SER A 38 6.34 -15.01 12.93
N GLU A 39 7.00 -14.98 14.09
CA GLU A 39 8.40 -14.58 14.27
C GLU A 39 9.40 -15.62 13.74
N GLU A 40 8.97 -16.87 13.51
CA GLU A 40 9.84 -17.93 12.98
C GLU A 40 10.15 -17.77 11.49
N ARG A 41 9.44 -16.89 10.79
CA ARG A 41 9.63 -16.62 9.37
C ARG A 41 10.49 -15.37 9.18
N HIS A 42 11.34 -15.41 8.15
CA HIS A 42 12.22 -14.28 7.77
C HIS A 42 13.12 -13.82 8.93
N GLU A 43 13.43 -12.53 9.02
CA GLU A 43 14.18 -11.96 10.13
C GLU A 43 13.20 -11.58 11.24
N LYS A 44 12.83 -12.54 12.11
CA LYS A 44 11.90 -12.34 13.22
C LYS A 44 10.54 -11.75 12.81
N GLY A 45 9.97 -12.24 11.71
CA GLY A 45 8.69 -11.76 11.16
C GLY A 45 8.81 -10.50 10.29
N TYR A 46 10.00 -9.92 10.13
CA TYR A 46 10.22 -8.74 9.31
C TYR A 46 10.63 -9.07 7.87
N LEU A 47 10.11 -8.27 6.95
CA LEU A 47 10.47 -8.26 5.54
C LEU A 47 11.19 -6.94 5.19
N MET A 48 11.93 -6.98 4.08
CA MET A 48 12.49 -5.78 3.45
C MET A 48 11.88 -5.63 2.06
N MET A 49 11.21 -4.51 1.84
CA MET A 49 10.56 -4.18 0.58
C MET A 49 11.34 -3.06 -0.11
N THR A 50 11.71 -3.24 -1.38
CA THR A 50 12.31 -2.15 -2.17
C THR A 50 11.24 -1.12 -2.54
N THR A 51 11.66 0.12 -2.78
CA THR A 51 10.74 1.17 -3.23
C THR A 51 10.13 0.89 -4.61
N ASP A 52 10.82 0.11 -5.45
CA ASP A 52 10.24 -0.33 -6.72
C ASP A 52 9.08 -1.32 -6.50
N LEU A 53 9.21 -2.25 -5.55
CA LEU A 53 8.09 -3.11 -5.16
C LEU A 53 6.95 -2.32 -4.53
N PHE A 54 7.25 -1.33 -3.69
CA PHE A 54 6.25 -0.42 -3.14
C PHE A 54 5.45 0.24 -4.28
N LYS A 55 6.13 0.84 -5.25
CA LYS A 55 5.48 1.52 -6.38
C LYS A 55 4.62 0.57 -7.21
N GLU A 56 5.08 -0.65 -7.45
CA GLU A 56 4.39 -1.61 -8.30
C GLU A 56 3.19 -2.30 -7.63
N PHE A 57 3.25 -2.54 -6.32
CA PHE A 57 2.30 -3.45 -5.65
C PHE A 57 1.57 -2.88 -4.43
N VAL A 58 2.06 -1.82 -3.79
CA VAL A 58 1.29 -1.16 -2.72
C VAL A 58 0.20 -0.32 -3.36
N LEU A 59 -1.04 -0.55 -2.94
CA LEU A 59 -2.23 0.14 -3.46
C LEU A 59 -2.76 1.21 -2.50
N GLU A 60 -2.66 0.94 -1.19
CA GLU A 60 -3.21 1.81 -0.14
C GLU A 60 -2.21 1.98 1.00
N VAL A 61 -2.21 3.17 1.60
CA VAL A 61 -1.51 3.46 2.86
C VAL A 61 -2.43 4.29 3.74
N VAL A 62 -2.34 4.08 5.06
CA VAL A 62 -3.05 4.87 6.05
C VAL A 62 -2.04 5.72 6.82
N VAL A 63 -2.28 7.02 6.86
CA VAL A 63 -1.42 8.00 7.55
C VAL A 63 -2.28 8.94 8.38
N ASP A 64 -1.67 9.59 9.37
CA ASP A 64 -2.34 10.61 10.15
C ASP A 64 -2.67 11.84 9.27
N LYS A 65 -3.88 12.39 9.43
CA LYS A 65 -4.35 13.54 8.65
C LYS A 65 -3.47 14.79 8.82
N SER A 66 -2.79 14.93 9.96
CA SER A 66 -1.86 16.03 10.22
C SER A 66 -0.63 16.03 9.30
N LEU A 67 -0.34 14.91 8.64
CA LEU A 67 0.76 14.78 7.68
C LEU A 67 0.36 15.18 6.25
N LEU A 68 -0.93 15.40 5.99
CA LEU A 68 -1.45 15.68 4.65
C LEU A 68 -1.47 17.18 4.38
N SER A 69 -1.21 17.56 3.12
CA SER A 69 -1.39 18.94 2.67
C SER A 69 -2.88 19.30 2.63
N GLU A 70 -3.18 20.60 2.70
CA GLU A 70 -4.54 21.11 2.56
C GLU A 70 -5.19 20.69 1.25
N GLU A 71 -4.41 20.61 0.16
CA GLU A 71 -4.87 20.12 -1.14
C GLU A 71 -5.42 18.69 -1.05
N VAL A 72 -4.68 17.77 -0.42
CA VAL A 72 -5.13 16.38 -0.25
C VAL A 72 -6.32 16.31 0.70
N LEU A 73 -6.33 17.11 1.78
CA LEU A 73 -7.46 17.16 2.71
C LEU A 73 -8.75 17.67 2.05
N SER A 74 -8.65 18.56 1.05
CA SER A 74 -9.81 19.08 0.32
C SER A 74 -10.56 17.99 -0.47
N VAL A 75 -9.89 16.90 -0.84
CA VAL A 75 -10.51 15.76 -1.54
C VAL A 75 -11.64 15.13 -0.71
N PHE A 76 -11.53 15.15 0.62
CA PHE A 76 -12.58 14.64 1.52
C PHE A 76 -13.89 15.45 1.50
N GLN A 77 -13.89 16.65 0.92
CA GLN A 77 -15.08 17.51 0.80
C GLN A 77 -15.83 17.30 -0.51
N GLN A 78 -15.23 16.58 -1.46
CA GLN A 78 -15.83 16.30 -2.76
C GLN A 78 -16.87 15.18 -2.65
N GLU A 79 -17.80 15.13 -3.60
CA GLU A 79 -18.71 13.99 -3.72
C GLU A 79 -17.93 12.73 -4.12
N SER A 80 -18.07 11.65 -3.33
CA SER A 80 -17.35 10.41 -3.58
C SER A 80 -17.85 9.71 -4.83
N GLN A 81 -16.94 9.30 -5.71
CA GLN A 81 -17.29 8.47 -6.85
C GLN A 81 -17.68 7.06 -6.39
N VAL A 82 -18.93 6.66 -6.66
CA VAL A 82 -19.38 5.29 -6.41
C VAL A 82 -18.82 4.36 -7.48
N LEU A 83 -18.09 3.34 -7.06
CA LEU A 83 -17.53 2.32 -7.93
C LEU A 83 -18.36 1.03 -7.86
N PRO A 84 -18.34 0.19 -8.91
CA PRO A 84 -18.96 -1.13 -8.86
C PRO A 84 -18.37 -1.99 -7.75
N VAL A 85 -19.19 -2.85 -7.15
CA VAL A 85 -18.77 -3.70 -6.01
C VAL A 85 -17.62 -4.67 -6.33
N TRP A 86 -17.44 -5.00 -7.61
CA TRP A 86 -16.36 -5.88 -8.09
C TRP A 86 -15.11 -5.11 -8.55
N ASN A 87 -15.04 -3.78 -8.32
CA ASN A 87 -13.86 -3.01 -8.69
C ASN A 87 -12.65 -3.50 -7.89
N PRO A 88 -11.48 -3.71 -8.52
CA PRO A 88 -10.32 -4.30 -7.86
C PRO A 88 -9.75 -3.45 -6.72
N ILE A 89 -10.07 -2.14 -6.63
CA ILE A 89 -9.66 -1.31 -5.48
C ILE A 89 -10.54 -1.49 -4.24
N GLY A 90 -11.67 -2.21 -4.36
CA GLY A 90 -12.54 -2.57 -3.25
C GLY A 90 -12.23 -3.93 -2.63
N THR A 91 -11.16 -4.61 -3.10
CA THR A 91 -10.69 -5.83 -2.42
C THR A 91 -10.25 -5.48 -1.00
N LEU A 92 -10.64 -6.29 -0.02
CA LEU A 92 -10.26 -6.13 1.38
C LEU A 92 -9.33 -7.28 1.76
N ALA A 93 -8.28 -6.97 2.52
CA ALA A 93 -7.34 -7.96 3.07
C ALA A 93 -7.98 -8.78 4.20
#